data_AF-A0A0N0K0V1-F1
#
_entry.id   AF-A0A0N0K0V1-F1
#
_cell.length_a   1.000
_cell.length_b   1.000
_cell.length_c   1.000
_cell.angle_alpha   90.00
_cell.angle_beta   90.00
_cell.angle_gamma   90.00
#
_symmetry.space_group_name_H-M   'P 1'
#
loop_
_entity.id
_entity.type
_entity.pdbx_description
1 polymer ?
#
loop_
_entity_poly.entity_id
_entity_poly.type
_entity_poly.pdbx_seq_one_letter_code
_entity_poly.pdbx_strand_id
1 'polypeptide(L)' 'MTLPELASRPCALHRLPETPTLADLEIGYMTRGAQIAACDAARRLAVETLQAERGLIDRQAKGRERRPDPG' A
#
# COMPACT_ATOMS: atom_id res chain seq x y z
N MET A 1 -15.72 -2.05 -1.61
CA MET A 1 -14.44 -2.18 -0.88
C MET A 1 -13.75 -0.82 -0.93
N THR A 2 -13.21 -0.35 0.18
CA THR A 2 -12.53 0.94 0.27
C THR A 2 -11.06 0.70 0.61
N LEU A 3 -10.15 1.23 -0.20
CA LEU A 3 -8.71 1.11 0.05
C LEU A 3 -8.29 2.00 1.23
N PRO A 4 -7.27 1.61 2.02
CA PRO A 4 -6.68 2.49 3.03
C PRO A 4 -6.14 3.77 2.37
N GLU A 5 -6.39 4.92 2.99
CA GLU A 5 -6.02 6.24 2.43
C GLU A 5 -4.52 6.36 2.12
N LEU A 6 -3.67 5.81 2.99
CA LEU A 6 -2.23 5.81 2.76
C LEU A 6 -1.82 5.01 1.51
N ALA A 7 -2.62 4.01 1.11
CA ALA A 7 -2.35 3.17 -0.05
C ALA A 7 -2.97 3.72 -1.36
N SER A 8 -3.97 4.60 -1.27
CA SER A 8 -4.63 5.23 -2.41
C SER A 8 -4.00 6.56 -2.81
N ARG A 9 -3.35 7.27 -1.89
CA ARG A 9 -2.69 8.55 -2.20
C ARG A 9 -1.56 8.38 -3.23
N PRO A 10 -1.35 9.37 -4.12
CA PRO A 10 -0.18 9.37 -5.01
C PRO A 10 1.12 9.35 -4.22
N CYS A 11 2.11 8.61 -4.73
CA CYS A 11 3.43 8.61 -4.11
C CYS A 11 4.13 9.96 -4.32
N ALA A 12 4.77 10.44 -3.26
CA ALA A 12 5.54 11.67 -3.32
C ALA A 12 6.68 11.51 -4.33
N LEU A 13 6.82 12.52 -5.20
CA LEU A 13 7.85 12.56 -6.23
C LEU A 13 8.55 13.91 -6.10
N HIS A 14 9.69 13.95 -5.40
CA HIS A 14 10.61 15.08 -5.46
C HIS A 14 10.95 15.43 -6.94
N ARG A 15 11.40 16.64 -7.22
CA ARG A 15 11.87 17.00 -8.56
C ARG A 15 13.04 17.93 -8.36
N LEU A 16 14.06 17.73 -9.17
CA LEU A 16 15.17 18.65 -9.22
C LEU A 16 14.69 19.99 -9.78
N PRO A 17 15.31 21.11 -9.39
CA PRO A 17 15.10 22.38 -10.08
C PRO A 17 15.59 22.28 -11.53
N GLU A 18 15.18 23.23 -12.38
CA GLU A 18 15.55 23.25 -13.81
C GLU A 18 17.07 23.28 -14.05
N THR A 19 17.82 23.91 -13.14
CA THR A 19 19.30 23.98 -13.19
C THR A 19 19.88 23.45 -11.87
N PRO A 20 20.01 22.12 -11.73
CA PRO A 20 20.45 21.52 -10.47
C PRO A 20 21.94 21.71 -10.23
N THR A 21 22.29 21.95 -8.97
CA THR A 21 23.67 21.86 -8.46
C THR A 21 24.02 20.43 -8.07
N LEU A 22 25.30 20.16 -7.79
CA LEU A 22 25.71 18.84 -7.26
C LEU A 22 25.03 18.52 -5.92
N ALA A 23 24.88 19.53 -5.04
CA ALA A 23 24.18 19.36 -3.78
C ALA A 23 22.70 18.98 -3.97
N ASP A 24 22.03 19.54 -4.99
CA ASP A 24 20.65 19.16 -5.32
C ASP A 24 20.54 17.69 -5.74
N LEU A 25 21.55 17.17 -6.44
CA LEU A 25 21.60 15.76 -6.84
C LEU A 25 21.75 14.83 -5.65
N GLU A 26 22.65 15.14 -4.71
CA GLU A 26 22.88 14.34 -3.51
C GLU A 26 21.64 14.31 -2.60
N ILE A 27 21.05 15.48 -2.34
CA ILE A 27 19.80 15.61 -1.58
C ILE A 27 18.67 14.88 -2.31
N GLY A 28 18.56 15.07 -3.62
CA GLY A 28 17.54 14.43 -4.45
C GLY A 28 17.63 12.91 -4.43
N TYR A 29 18.85 12.35 -4.47
CA TYR A 29 19.10 10.91 -4.39
C TYR A 29 18.63 10.32 -3.06
N MET A 30 19.05 10.91 -1.94
CA MET A 30 18.65 10.45 -0.60
C MET A 30 17.13 10.60 -0.39
N THR A 31 16.56 11.72 -0.81
CA THR A 31 15.11 11.97 -0.75
C THR A 31 14.34 10.93 -1.56
N ARG A 32 14.89 10.50 -2.71
CA ARG A 32 14.27 9.50 -3.60
C ARG A 32 14.19 8.15 -2.96
N GLY A 33 15.30 7.70 -2.37
CA GLY A 33 15.33 6.45 -1.63
C GLY A 33 14.24 6.41 -0.56
N ALA A 34 14.14 7.48 0.25
CA ALA A 34 13.11 7.58 1.28
C ALA A 34 11.67 7.58 0.71
N GLN A 35 11.42 8.33 -0.37
CA GLN A 35 10.11 8.38 -1.02
C GLN A 35 9.68 7.02 -1.59
N ILE A 36 10.61 6.28 -2.19
CA ILE A 36 10.35 4.94 -2.73
C ILE A 36 10.00 3.97 -1.60
N ALA A 37 10.82 3.93 -0.53
CA ALA A 37 10.57 3.06 0.60
C ALA A 37 9.20 3.33 1.26
N ALA A 38 8.85 4.61 1.43
CA ALA A 38 7.55 4.99 1.99
C ALA A 38 6.38 4.63 1.06
N CYS A 39 6.55 4.81 -0.26
CA CYS A 39 5.56 4.45 -1.27
C CYS A 39 5.31 2.94 -1.31
N ASP A 40 6.38 2.13 -1.22
CA ASP A 40 6.25 0.67 -1.20
C ASP A 40 5.50 0.18 0.05
N ALA A 41 5.86 0.70 1.23
CA ALA A 41 5.15 0.39 2.48
C ALA A 41 3.65 0.75 2.40
N ALA A 42 3.32 1.91 1.81
CA ALA A 42 1.95 2.31 1.55
C ALA A 42 1.21 1.35 0.60
N ARG A 43 1.83 0.92 -0.50
CA ARG A 43 1.22 -0.03 -1.44
C ARG A 43 1.03 -1.41 -0.83
N ARG A 44 1.98 -1.85 -0.01
CA ARG A 44 1.90 -3.11 0.73
C ARG A 44 0.68 -3.16 1.64
N LEU A 45 0.29 -2.04 2.26
CA LEU A 45 -0.91 -1.94 3.08
C LEU A 45 -2.19 -2.32 2.30
N ALA A 46 -2.31 -1.96 1.02
CA ALA A 46 -3.46 -2.40 0.20
C ALA A 46 -3.48 -3.92 -0.01
N VAL A 47 -2.32 -4.52 -0.29
CA VAL A 47 -2.21 -5.97 -0.49
C VAL A 47 -2.55 -6.72 0.80
N GLU A 48 -1.99 -6.28 1.92
CA GLU A 48 -2.24 -6.88 3.24
C GLU A 48 -3.72 -6.76 3.63
N THR A 49 -4.34 -5.60 3.36
CA THR A 49 -5.78 -5.39 3.58
C THR A 49 -6.62 -6.35 2.74
N LEU A 50 -6.29 -6.50 1.45
CA LEU A 50 -7.00 -7.41 0.55
C LEU A 50 -6.83 -8.89 0.98
N GLN A 51 -5.64 -9.28 1.43
CA GLN A 51 -5.39 -10.62 1.94
C GLN A 51 -6.19 -10.89 3.22
N ALA A 52 -6.23 -9.93 4.14
CA ALA A 52 -7.03 -10.02 5.36
C ALA A 52 -8.52 -10.16 5.06
N GLU A 53 -9.04 -9.36 4.13
CA GLU A 53 -10.42 -9.41 3.67
C GLU A 53 -10.77 -10.79 3.07
N ARG A 54 -9.96 -11.28 2.14
CA ARG A 54 -10.15 -12.62 1.54
C ARG A 54 -10.13 -13.71 2.61
N GLY A 55 -9.20 -13.64 3.56
CA GLY A 55 -9.13 -14.58 4.68
C GLY A 55 -10.37 -14.56 5.58
N LEU A 56 -11.07 -13.43 5.72
CA LEU A 56 -12.34 -13.35 6.43
C LEU A 56 -13.47 -14.00 5.63
N ILE A 57 -13.54 -13.72 4.33
CA ILE A 57 -14.54 -14.30 3.42
C ILE A 57 -14.43 -15.83 3.41
N ASP A 58 -13.22 -16.36 3.28
CA ASP A 58 -12.97 -17.81 3.26
C ASP A 58 -13.38 -18.47 4.57
N ARG A 59 -13.09 -17.83 5.72
CA ARG A 59 -13.50 -18.33 7.04
C ARG A 59 -15.02 -18.34 7.19
N GLN A 60 -15.69 -17.29 6.71
CA GLN A 60 -17.15 -17.20 6.75
C GLN A 60 -17.80 -18.26 5.85
N ALA A 61 -17.28 -18.47 4.64
CA ALA A 61 -17.78 -19.50 3.71
C ALA A 61 -17.72 -20.89 4.35
N LYS A 62 -16.55 -21.27 4.89
CA LYS A 62 -16.38 -22.54 5.61
C LYS A 62 -17.27 -22.65 6.85
N GLY A 63 -17.53 -21.55 7.55
CA GLY A 63 -18.44 -21.51 8.69
C GLY A 63 -19.90 -21.75 8.31
N ARG A 64 -20.35 -21.23 7.16
CA ARG A 64 -21.68 -21.48 6.62
C ARG A 64 -21.86 -22.93 6.17
N GLU A 65 -20.86 -23.51 5.51
CA GLU A 65 -20.87 -24.91 5.08
C GLU A 65 -20.94 -25.88 6.27
N ARG A 66 -20.28 -25.56 7.40
CA ARG A 66 -20.35 -26.36 8.63
C ARG A 66 -21.64 -26.17 9.43
N ARG A 67 -22.48 -25.19 9.12
CA ARG A 67 -23.74 -24.99 9.85
C ARG A 67 -24.79 -25.94 9.25
N PRO A 68 -25.33 -26.91 10.02
CA PRO A 68 -26.37 -27.78 9.53
C PRO A 68 -27.62 -26.97 9.17
N ASP A 69 -28.31 -27.41 8.13
CA ASP A 69 -29.57 -26.84 7.67
C ASP A 69 -30.60 -26.90 8.82
N PRO A 70 -31.18 -25.76 9.26
CA PRO A 70 -32.36 -25.78 10.09
C PRO A 70 -33.52 -26.04 9.11
N GLY A 71 -33.85 -27.32 8.92
CA GLY A 71 -34.85 -27.76 7.94
C GLY A 71 -36.17 -27.00 7.96
#